data_AF-A0A530JZR8-F1
#
_entry.id   AF-A0A530JZR8-F1
#
_cell.length_a   1.000
_cell.length_b   1.000
_cell.length_c   1.000
_cell.angle_alpha   90.00
_cell.angle_beta   90.00
_cell.angle_gamma   90.00
#
_symmetry.space_group_name_H-M   'P 1'
#
loop_
_entity.id
_entity.type
_entity.pdbx_description
1 polymer ?
#
loop_
_entity_poly.entity_id
_entity_poly.type
_entity_poly.pdbx_seq_one_letter_code
_entity_poly.pdbx_strand_id
1 'polypeptide(L)' 'MTDVAFSSEPSFSPLRLQHRSHAWQVGAVVLGTLFLALSSYIEVPMVPVPVTMQTFAVTLIGALYGWRLGAVTIAAW' A
#
# COMPACT_ATOMS: atom_id res chain seq x y z
N MET A 1 40.02 3.79 -6.91
CA MET A 1 39.12 3.33 -5.83
C MET A 1 37.88 4.20 -5.91
N THR A 2 36.89 3.79 -6.73
CA THR A 2 35.65 4.54 -6.94
C THR A 2 34.67 4.15 -5.86
N ASP A 3 34.50 5.03 -4.87
CA ASP A 3 33.46 4.94 -3.86
C ASP A 3 32.11 5.15 -4.55
N VAL A 4 31.42 4.06 -4.84
CA VAL A 4 30.03 4.10 -5.32
C VAL A 4 29.17 4.40 -4.10
N ALA A 5 29.10 5.67 -3.74
CA ALA A 5 28.15 6.16 -2.76
C ALA A 5 26.75 5.93 -3.33
N PHE A 6 26.10 4.85 -2.92
CA PHE A 6 24.69 4.60 -3.19
C PHE A 6 23.87 5.67 -2.46
N SER A 7 23.59 6.78 -3.15
CA SER A 7 22.61 7.76 -2.72
C SER A 7 21.28 7.02 -2.56
N SER A 8 20.76 6.90 -1.34
CA SER A 8 19.43 6.35 -1.09
C SER A 8 18.38 7.18 -1.84
N GLU A 9 17.95 6.70 -3.01
CA GLU A 9 16.95 7.41 -3.81
C GLU A 9 15.65 7.60 -3.01
N PRO A 10 14.94 8.72 -3.23
CA PRO A 10 13.68 8.98 -2.58
C PRO A 10 12.65 7.92 -2.99
N SER A 11 12.35 7.00 -2.07
CA SER A 11 11.24 6.04 -2.21
C SER A 11 9.95 6.82 -2.49
N PHE A 12 9.40 6.66 -3.70
CA PHE A 12 8.20 7.35 -4.14
C PHE A 12 7.00 6.93 -3.30
N SER A 13 6.55 7.84 -2.44
CA SER A 13 5.28 7.77 -1.70
C SER A 13 4.71 9.19 -1.64
N PRO A 14 3.59 9.48 -2.32
CA PRO A 14 3.01 10.82 -2.36
C PRO A 14 2.60 11.30 -0.95
N LEU A 15 2.16 10.38 -0.09
CA LEU A 15 1.78 10.70 1.30
C LEU A 15 2.97 10.82 2.25
N ARG A 16 4.20 10.50 1.81
CA ARG A 16 5.45 10.57 2.58
C ARG A 16 5.36 9.92 3.98
N LEU A 17 4.59 8.83 4.11
CA LEU A 17 4.32 8.15 5.38
C LEU A 17 5.58 7.57 6.02
N GLN A 18 6.56 7.18 5.20
CA GLN A 18 7.85 6.66 5.63
C GLN A 18 8.69 7.63 6.49
N HIS A 19 8.46 8.95 6.35
CA HIS A 19 9.14 9.99 7.14
C HIS A 19 8.33 10.44 8.37
N ARG A 20 7.11 9.91 8.55
CA ARG A 20 6.29 10.18 9.74
C ARG A 20 6.69 9.23 10.88
N SER A 21 6.24 9.56 12.10
CA SER A 21 6.48 8.74 13.28
C SER A 21 5.96 7.31 13.11
N HIS A 22 6.55 6.37 13.84
CA HIS A 22 6.14 4.95 13.79
C HIS A 22 4.66 4.76 14.14
N ALA A 23 4.11 5.54 15.07
CA ALA A 23 2.68 5.51 15.39
C ALA A 23 1.80 5.82 14.17
N TRP A 24 2.21 6.80 13.35
CA TRP A 24 1.49 7.14 12.12
C TRP A 24 1.61 6.05 11.05
N GLN A 25 2.77 5.41 10.94
CA GLN A 25 2.98 4.29 10.03
C GLN A 25 2.09 3.10 10.40
N VAL A 26 2.03 2.75 11.70
CA VAL A 26 1.14 1.70 12.21
C VAL A 26 -0.32 2.05 11.93
N GLY A 27 -0.73 3.29 12.22
CA GLY A 27 -2.08 3.76 11.93
C GLY A 27 -2.43 3.66 10.44
N ALA A 28 -1.50 4.02 9.55
CA ALA A 28 -1.69 3.88 8.11
C ALA A 28 -1.80 2.41 7.66
N VAL A 29 -0.99 1.51 8.21
CA VAL A 29 -1.09 0.07 7.93
C VAL A 29 -2.44 -0.47 8.36
N VAL A 30 -2.91 -0.15 9.58
CA VAL A 30 -4.23 -0.57 10.07
C VAL A 30 -5.35 -0.04 9.17
N LEU A 31 -5.30 1.24 8.81
CA LEU A 31 -6.30 1.87 7.96
C LEU A 31 -6.31 1.26 6.55
N GLY A 32 -5.15 1.03 5.95
CA GLY A 32 -5.04 0.40 4.64
C GLY A 32 -5.48 -1.06 4.63
N THR A 33 -5.19 -1.81 5.70
CA THR A 33 -5.63 -3.20 5.89
C THR A 33 -7.14 -3.28 6.01
N LEU A 34 -7.75 -2.39 6.80
CA LEU A 34 -9.20 -2.28 6.92
C LEU A 34 -9.84 -1.91 5.58
N PHE A 35 -9.25 -0.97 4.84
CA PHE A 35 -9.72 -0.58 3.51
C PHE A 35 -9.66 -1.75 2.51
N LEU A 36 -8.61 -2.57 2.54
CA LEU A 36 -8.51 -3.80 1.75
C LEU A 36 -9.60 -4.81 2.12
N ALA A 37 -9.80 -5.05 3.42
CA ALA A 37 -10.83 -5.96 3.91
C ALA A 37 -12.23 -5.50 3.50
N LEU A 38 -12.54 -4.20 3.60
CA LEU A 38 -13.81 -3.68 3.12
C LEU A 38 -13.95 -3.79 1.60
N SER A 39 -12.87 -3.58 0.86
CA SER A 39 -12.86 -3.66 -0.62
C SER A 39 -13.09 -5.08 -1.14
N SER A 40 -12.78 -6.12 -0.36
CA SER A 40 -13.08 -7.51 -0.76
C SER A 40 -14.57 -7.85 -0.71
N TYR A 41 -15.38 -7.08 0.04
CA TYR A 41 -16.84 -7.26 0.08
C TYR A 41 -17.57 -6.51 -1.04
N ILE A 42 -16.94 -5.51 -1.65
CA ILE A 42 -17.54 -4.77 -2.76
C ILE A 42 -17.26 -5.54 -4.04
N GLU A 43 -18.22 -6.37 -4.44
CA GLU A 43 -18.18 -7.16 -5.65
C GLU A 43 -19.13 -6.62 -6.72
N VAL A 44 -18.65 -6.61 -7.96
CA VAL A 44 -19.49 -6.37 -9.13
C VAL A 44 -19.91 -7.74 -9.66
N PRO A 45 -21.22 -8.05 -9.70
CA PRO A 45 -21.70 -9.32 -10.22
C PRO A 45 -21.46 -9.36 -11.73
N MET A 46 -20.50 -10.18 -12.15
CA MET A 46 -20.16 -10.40 -13.54
C MET A 46 -20.30 -11.88 -13.87
N VAL A 47 -20.64 -12.19 -15.12
CA VAL A 47 -20.62 -13.55 -15.64
C VAL A 47 -19.35 -13.71 -16.47
N PRO A 48 -18.51 -14.74 -16.26
CA PRO A 48 -18.73 -15.92 -15.42
C PRO A 48 -18.28 -15.81 -13.95
N VAL A 49 -17.46 -14.82 -13.59
CA VAL A 49 -16.87 -14.70 -12.25
C VAL A 49 -17.03 -13.26 -11.74
N PRO A 50 -17.62 -13.05 -10.54
CA PRO A 50 -17.67 -11.74 -9.89
C PRO A 50 -16.26 -11.20 -9.63
N VAL A 51 -16.06 -9.90 -9.77
CA VAL A 51 -14.79 -9.25 -9.45
C VAL A 51 -14.98 -8.25 -8.32
N THR A 52 -14.06 -8.27 -7.35
CA THR A 52 -14.07 -7.36 -6.20
C THR A 52 -13.24 -6.11 -6.46
N MET A 53 -13.48 -5.05 -5.68
CA MET A 53 -12.69 -3.81 -5.72
C MET A 53 -11.29 -3.95 -5.08
N GLN A 54 -10.88 -5.17 -4.71
CA GLN A 54 -9.65 -5.42 -3.99
C GLN A 54 -8.39 -5.12 -4.81
N THR A 55 -8.38 -5.42 -6.11
CA THR A 55 -7.23 -5.12 -6.99
C THR A 55 -7.02 -3.61 -7.15
N PHE A 56 -8.11 -2.85 -7.21
CA PHE A 56 -8.08 -1.39 -7.14
C PHE A 56 -7.49 -0.94 -5.80
N ALA A 57 -7.93 -1.51 -4.68
CA ALA A 57 -7.42 -1.17 -3.36
C ALA A 57 -5.91 -1.45 -3.21
N VAL A 58 -5.43 -2.62 -3.66
CA VAL A 58 -4.01 -2.98 -3.68
C VAL A 58 -3.19 -1.94 -4.47
N THR A 59 -3.66 -1.58 -5.67
CA THR A 59 -2.97 -0.63 -6.55
C THR A 59 -2.93 0.76 -5.92
N LEU A 60 -4.05 1.21 -5.34
CA LEU A 60 -4.15 2.51 -4.67
C LEU A 60 -3.24 2.58 -3.45
N ILE A 61 -3.18 1.53 -2.63
CA ILE A 61 -2.28 1.45 -1.47
C ILE A 61 -0.82 1.51 -1.93
N GLY A 62 -0.43 0.73 -2.93
CA GLY A 62 0.92 0.78 -3.49
C GLY A 62 1.30 2.17 -3.99
N ALA A 63 0.38 2.82 -4.71
CA ALA A 63 0.59 4.17 -5.24
C ALA A 63 0.69 5.23 -4.14
N LEU A 64 -0.10 5.14 -3.06
CA LEU A 64 -0.15 6.14 -2.00
C LEU A 64 0.90 5.94 -0.91
N TYR A 65 1.14 4.69 -0.50
CA TYR A 65 2.01 4.35 0.63
C TYR A 65 3.45 4.07 0.18
N GLY A 66 3.66 3.89 -1.13
CA GLY A 66 4.94 3.49 -1.70
C GLY A 66 5.22 2.00 -1.51
N TRP A 67 6.32 1.52 -2.08
CA TRP A 67 6.61 0.08 -2.14
C TRP A 67 6.80 -0.57 -0.75
N ARG A 68 7.47 0.12 0.18
CA ARG A 68 7.78 -0.45 1.52
C ARG A 68 6.53 -0.59 2.37
N LEU A 69 5.89 0.55 2.67
CA LEU A 69 4.74 0.57 3.57
C LEU A 69 3.53 -0.08 2.89
N GLY A 70 3.37 0.08 1.56
CA GLY A 70 2.32 -0.60 0.81
C GLY A 70 2.44 -2.12 0.84
N ALA A 71 3.64 -2.68 0.63
CA ALA A 71 3.85 -4.13 0.74
C ALA A 71 3.56 -4.65 2.17
N VAL A 72 3.97 -3.92 3.19
CA VAL A 72 3.66 -4.25 4.60
C VAL A 72 2.14 -4.26 4.83
N THR A 73 1.42 -3.26 4.33
CA THR A 73 -0.04 -3.20 4.45
C THR A 73 -0.73 -4.36 3.74
N ILE A 74 -0.31 -4.70 2.52
CA ILE A 74 -0.90 -5.82 1.77
C ILE A 74 -0.60 -7.16 2.43
N ALA A 75 0.60 -7.34 3.00
CA ALA A 75 0.97 -8.56 3.72
C ALA A 75 0.26 -8.71 5.08
N ALA A 76 -0.23 -7.61 5.65
CA ALA A 76 -0.98 -7.60 6.90
C ALA A 76 -2.49 -7.87 6.71
N TRP A 77 -3.00 -7.71 5.50
CA TRP A 77 -4.36 -8.05 5.09
C TRP A 77 -4.46 -9.53 4.73
#